data_AF-A0A2D9DME3-F1
#
_entry.id   AF-A0A2D9DME3-F1
#
_cell.length_a   1.000
_cell.length_b   1.000
_cell.length_c   1.000
_cell.angle_alpha   90.00
_cell.angle_beta   90.00
_cell.angle_gamma   90.00
#
_symmetry.space_group_name_H-M   'P 1'
#
loop_
_entity.id
_entity.type
_entity.pdbx_description
1 polymer ?
#
loop_
_entity_poly.entity_id
_entity_poly.type
_entity_poly.pdbx_seq_one_letter_code
_entity_poly.pdbx_strand_id
1 'polypeptide(L)'
;PEMFAGGLDYHLDLSMAEYNWALTNTEEAARIMEFLDDNNFSSNSKDFANKALPILLNNGSVYFDSAYIPIATPDDNYSYQGPKELIPTTINLANGDVVNIEFGVTSSDGISANQKIATHLIEGLKFALNEANNNLNDTDKITDLYIMATTNGVHGPYSNHSNGTAIDISRINNVKMALSENVSQISELQNAFDNYEFIRENFGPYFKHKYSIENNTWNYNHPVGGHSDHIHISTRK
;
A
#
# COMPACT_ATOMS: atom_id res chain seq x y z
N PRO A 1 26.48 17.25 2.52
CA PRO A 1 25.29 18.09 2.25
C PRO A 1 25.06 18.35 0.76
N GLU A 2 25.86 19.21 0.13
CA GLU A 2 25.66 19.66 -1.26
C GLU A 2 25.66 18.52 -2.30
N MET A 3 26.46 17.47 -2.08
CA MET A 3 26.54 16.32 -2.99
C MET A 3 25.21 15.59 -3.16
N PHE A 4 24.46 15.33 -2.08
CA PHE A 4 23.17 14.63 -2.17
C PHE A 4 22.07 15.55 -2.73
N ALA A 5 22.03 16.81 -2.28
CA ALA A 5 21.05 17.77 -2.81
C ALA A 5 21.23 18.03 -4.32
N GLY A 6 22.48 18.23 -4.78
CA GLY A 6 22.80 18.38 -6.21
C GLY A 6 22.61 17.09 -7.03
N GLY A 7 22.83 15.92 -6.42
CA GLY A 7 22.51 14.63 -7.05
C GLY A 7 21.01 14.44 -7.26
N LEU A 8 20.20 14.73 -6.24
CA LEU A 8 18.74 14.70 -6.35
C LEU A 8 18.22 15.70 -7.38
N ASP A 9 18.71 16.95 -7.35
CA ASP A 9 18.36 17.99 -8.32
C ASP A 9 18.62 17.54 -9.77
N TYR A 10 19.81 16.99 -10.03
CA TYR A 10 20.17 16.46 -11.34
C TYR A 10 19.27 15.31 -11.83
N HIS A 11 18.72 14.50 -10.92
CA HIS A 11 17.91 13.33 -11.27
C HIS A 11 16.39 13.54 -11.23
N LEU A 12 15.92 14.55 -10.48
CA LEU A 12 14.51 14.75 -10.15
C LEU A 12 13.96 16.15 -10.53
N ASP A 13 14.83 17.12 -10.88
CA ASP A 13 14.46 18.52 -11.19
C ASP A 13 13.74 19.20 -10.00
N LEU A 14 14.49 19.42 -8.90
CA LEU A 14 13.89 19.83 -7.62
C LEU A 14 13.40 21.27 -7.67
N SER A 15 12.26 21.54 -7.02
CA SER A 15 11.92 22.92 -6.71
C SER A 15 12.93 23.53 -5.73
N MET A 16 13.06 24.86 -5.75
CA MET A 16 13.90 25.59 -4.81
C MET A 16 13.56 25.28 -3.33
N ALA A 17 12.32 24.88 -3.01
CA ALA A 17 11.95 24.47 -1.67
C ALA A 17 12.52 23.09 -1.31
N GLU A 18 12.39 22.11 -2.21
CA GLU A 18 12.90 20.74 -2.03
C GLU A 18 14.43 20.71 -2.02
N TYR A 19 15.09 21.50 -2.87
CA TYR A 19 16.55 21.63 -2.88
C TYR A 19 17.10 22.15 -1.55
N ASN A 20 16.51 23.23 -1.01
CA ASN A 20 16.89 23.79 0.28
C ASN A 20 16.57 22.84 1.46
N TRP A 21 15.48 22.08 1.36
CA TRP A 21 15.17 21.01 2.31
C TRP A 21 16.22 19.88 2.25
N ALA A 22 16.62 19.42 1.06
CA ALA A 22 17.63 18.36 0.89
C ALA A 22 19.03 18.79 1.37
N LEU A 23 19.39 20.07 1.23
CA LEU A 23 20.62 20.63 1.78
C LEU A 23 20.69 20.56 3.32
N THR A 24 19.53 20.61 4.00
CA THR A 24 19.42 20.64 5.46
C THR A 24 19.10 19.28 6.07
N ASN A 25 18.40 18.41 5.34
CA ASN A 25 17.96 17.08 5.77
C ASN A 25 18.81 16.00 5.10
N THR A 26 20.13 16.04 5.33
CA THR A 26 21.09 15.30 4.50
C THR A 26 21.01 13.78 4.62
N GLU A 27 20.48 13.26 5.74
CA GLU A 27 20.26 11.82 5.93
C GLU A 27 19.09 11.32 5.07
N GLU A 28 17.94 12.00 5.09
CA GLU A 28 16.82 11.66 4.20
C GLU A 28 17.15 11.89 2.72
N ALA A 29 17.91 12.95 2.40
CA ALA A 29 18.42 13.16 1.05
C ALA A 29 19.34 12.01 0.57
N ALA A 30 20.17 11.45 1.48
CA ALA A 30 20.97 10.28 1.18
C ALA A 30 20.12 9.02 0.96
N ARG A 31 19.08 8.80 1.79
CA ARG A 31 18.14 7.67 1.64
C ARG A 31 17.37 7.69 0.31
N ILE A 32 16.97 8.88 -0.17
CA ILE A 32 16.37 9.01 -1.50
C ILE A 32 17.39 8.67 -2.60
N MET A 33 18.63 9.14 -2.49
CA MET A 33 19.68 8.82 -3.47
C MET A 33 20.05 7.33 -3.49
N GLU A 34 20.17 6.70 -2.33
CA GLU A 34 20.41 5.25 -2.18
C GLU A 34 19.27 4.45 -2.81
N PHE A 35 18.01 4.82 -2.52
CA PHE A 35 16.85 4.20 -3.16
C PHE A 35 16.84 4.38 -4.69
N LEU A 36 17.27 5.53 -5.21
CA LEU A 36 17.37 5.74 -6.65
C LEU A 36 18.48 4.89 -7.29
N ASP A 37 19.64 4.78 -6.64
CA ASP A 37 20.80 4.01 -7.12
C ASP A 37 20.50 2.50 -7.13
N ASP A 38 19.97 1.96 -6.02
CA ASP A 38 19.51 0.57 -5.88
C ASP A 38 18.52 0.17 -6.98
N ASN A 39 17.71 1.12 -7.44
CA ASN A 39 16.67 0.94 -8.46
C ASN A 39 17.07 1.56 -9.81
N ASN A 40 18.39 1.69 -10.05
CA ASN A 40 19.03 2.06 -11.32
C ASN A 40 18.48 3.36 -11.97
N PHE A 41 18.00 4.30 -11.16
CA PHE A 41 17.37 5.55 -11.59
C PHE A 41 16.22 5.34 -12.60
N SER A 42 15.51 4.21 -12.48
CA SER A 42 14.34 3.86 -13.31
C SER A 42 13.25 4.94 -13.25
N SER A 43 12.37 4.97 -14.26
CA SER A 43 11.23 5.89 -14.29
C SER A 43 10.33 5.73 -13.06
N ASN A 44 10.09 4.48 -12.63
CA ASN A 44 9.24 4.16 -11.49
C ASN A 44 9.89 4.58 -10.16
N SER A 45 11.19 4.36 -9.97
CA SER A 45 11.88 4.81 -8.75
C SER A 45 11.98 6.33 -8.66
N LYS A 46 12.11 7.04 -9.79
CA LYS A 46 12.02 8.51 -9.85
C LYS A 46 10.62 9.03 -9.54
N ASP A 47 9.58 8.42 -10.10
CA ASP A 47 8.19 8.76 -9.79
C ASP A 47 7.87 8.55 -8.30
N PHE A 48 8.32 7.44 -7.70
CA PHE A 48 8.23 7.23 -6.26
C PHE A 48 8.99 8.29 -5.46
N ALA A 49 10.23 8.62 -5.83
CA ALA A 49 11.03 9.65 -5.16
C ALA A 49 10.37 11.04 -5.23
N ASN A 50 9.81 11.40 -6.38
CA ASN A 50 9.07 12.65 -6.59
C ASN A 50 7.78 12.73 -5.77
N LYS A 51 7.17 11.59 -5.43
CA LYS A 51 6.03 11.51 -4.49
C LYS A 51 6.48 11.52 -3.02
N ALA A 52 7.64 10.94 -2.72
CA ALA A 52 8.23 10.88 -1.39
C ALA A 52 8.71 12.27 -0.89
N LEU A 53 9.35 13.07 -1.75
CA LEU A 53 9.89 14.39 -1.44
C LEU A 53 8.88 15.35 -0.76
N PRO A 54 7.70 15.65 -1.34
CA PRO A 54 6.73 16.54 -0.71
C PRO A 54 6.13 15.96 0.58
N ILE A 55 6.12 14.64 0.76
CA ILE A 55 5.71 14.00 2.02
C ILE A 55 6.75 14.26 3.10
N LEU A 56 8.03 14.01 2.83
CA LEU A 56 9.15 14.25 3.76
C LEU A 56 9.31 15.75 4.09
N LEU A 57 9.12 16.64 3.11
CA LEU A 57 9.14 18.09 3.30
C LEU A 57 8.05 18.59 4.27
N ASN A 58 6.93 17.86 4.38
CA ASN A 58 5.85 18.12 5.34
C ASN A 58 5.96 17.28 6.63
N ASN A 59 7.14 16.71 6.93
CA ASN A 59 7.39 15.82 8.07
C ASN A 59 6.56 14.52 8.08
N GLY A 60 6.10 14.07 6.90
CA GLY A 60 5.53 12.74 6.72
C GLY A 60 6.59 11.64 6.75
N SER A 61 6.16 10.39 6.64
CA SER A 61 7.05 9.22 6.63
C SER A 61 7.11 8.56 5.26
N VAL A 62 8.24 7.95 4.93
CA VAL A 62 8.45 7.17 3.69
C VAL A 62 9.31 5.94 4.02
N TYR A 63 8.91 4.77 3.53
CA TYR A 63 9.56 3.49 3.79
C TYR A 63 10.23 2.96 2.50
N PHE A 64 11.41 3.49 2.17
CA PHE A 64 12.16 3.20 0.93
C PHE A 64 12.44 1.70 0.70
N ASP A 65 12.78 0.96 1.75
CA ASP A 65 13.01 -0.49 1.74
C ASP A 65 11.83 -1.28 1.14
N SER A 66 10.60 -0.79 1.35
CA SER A 66 9.37 -1.34 0.79
C SER A 66 8.79 -0.53 -0.36
N ALA A 67 9.39 0.60 -0.73
CA ALA A 67 8.83 1.60 -1.64
C ALA A 67 7.36 1.90 -1.30
N TYR A 68 7.10 2.25 -0.04
CA TYR A 68 5.76 2.49 0.49
C TYR A 68 5.69 3.85 1.18
N ILE A 69 4.59 4.58 0.99
CA ILE A 69 4.28 5.85 1.64
C ILE A 69 3.01 5.65 2.50
N PRO A 70 3.09 5.69 3.84
CA PRO A 70 1.90 5.68 4.68
C PRO A 70 1.04 6.92 4.41
N ILE A 71 -0.23 6.70 4.06
CA ILE A 71 -1.21 7.75 3.82
C ILE A 71 -2.36 7.58 4.82
N ALA A 72 -2.71 8.65 5.53
CA ALA A 72 -3.87 8.62 6.40
C ALA A 72 -5.17 8.52 5.57
N THR A 73 -5.95 7.45 5.80
CA THR A 73 -7.32 7.27 5.30
C THR A 73 -8.31 7.45 6.46
N PRO A 74 -8.90 8.65 6.63
CA PRO A 74 -9.96 8.87 7.62
C PRO A 74 -11.27 8.24 7.14
N ASP A 75 -11.99 7.56 8.04
CA ASP A 75 -13.37 7.13 7.78
C ASP A 75 -14.36 7.74 8.79
N ASP A 76 -15.64 7.36 8.69
CA ASP A 76 -16.80 7.99 9.33
C ASP A 76 -17.01 7.69 10.83
N ASN A 77 -15.95 7.35 11.56
CA ASN A 77 -15.99 6.88 12.97
C ASN A 77 -16.75 5.56 13.19
N TYR A 78 -16.90 4.73 12.16
CA TYR A 78 -17.28 3.32 12.34
C TYR A 78 -16.38 2.64 13.38
N SER A 79 -16.93 1.67 14.11
CA SER A 79 -16.19 0.93 15.14
C SER A 79 -16.54 -0.55 15.09
N TYR A 80 -15.60 -1.36 14.63
CA TYR A 80 -15.80 -2.80 14.47
C TYR A 80 -15.72 -3.54 15.81
N GLN A 81 -16.81 -4.22 16.18
CA GLN A 81 -16.95 -4.98 17.44
C GLN A 81 -16.91 -6.50 17.24
N GLY A 82 -16.68 -6.98 16.01
CA GLY A 82 -16.65 -8.41 15.69
C GLY A 82 -15.31 -9.11 16.00
N PRO A 83 -15.22 -10.43 15.72
CA PRO A 83 -14.01 -11.21 15.97
C PRO A 83 -12.83 -10.77 15.09
N LYS A 84 -11.62 -10.83 15.66
CA LYS A 84 -10.37 -10.50 14.98
C LYS A 84 -9.33 -11.62 15.15
N GLU A 85 -8.65 -11.95 14.07
CA GLU A 85 -7.69 -13.05 13.96
C GLU A 85 -6.42 -12.59 13.23
N LEU A 86 -5.32 -13.33 13.39
CA LEU A 86 -4.10 -13.08 12.62
C LEU A 86 -4.28 -13.58 11.19
N ILE A 87 -3.65 -12.89 10.24
CA ILE A 87 -3.63 -13.35 8.85
C ILE A 87 -2.69 -14.57 8.78
N PRO A 88 -3.12 -15.70 8.20
CA PRO A 88 -2.25 -16.86 8.03
C PRO A 88 -1.13 -16.52 7.04
N THR A 89 0.07 -17.07 7.27
CA THR A 89 1.23 -16.91 6.37
C THR A 89 1.05 -17.61 5.01
N THR A 90 -0.02 -18.40 4.84
CA THR A 90 -0.41 -19.03 3.59
C THR A 90 -1.93 -19.04 3.44
N ILE A 91 -2.42 -18.77 2.22
CA ILE A 91 -3.83 -18.84 1.86
C ILE A 91 -4.00 -19.92 0.78
N ASN A 92 -4.71 -20.99 1.13
CA ASN A 92 -5.08 -22.05 0.19
C ASN A 92 -6.29 -21.59 -0.66
N LEU A 93 -6.11 -21.58 -1.97
CA LEU A 93 -7.13 -21.24 -2.97
C LEU A 93 -8.04 -22.44 -3.27
N ALA A 94 -9.19 -22.18 -3.89
CA ALA A 94 -10.21 -23.19 -4.18
C ALA A 94 -9.79 -24.23 -5.22
N ASN A 95 -8.85 -23.87 -6.10
CA ASN A 95 -8.24 -24.78 -7.08
C ASN A 95 -7.10 -25.65 -6.49
N GLY A 96 -6.69 -25.40 -5.24
CA GLY A 96 -5.59 -26.10 -4.56
C GLY A 96 -4.25 -25.35 -4.56
N ASP A 97 -4.15 -24.22 -5.26
CA ASP A 97 -2.95 -23.38 -5.22
C ASP A 97 -2.78 -22.72 -3.84
N VAL A 98 -1.56 -22.25 -3.55
CA VAL A 98 -1.21 -21.61 -2.28
C VAL A 98 -0.59 -20.24 -2.56
N VAL A 99 -1.09 -19.22 -1.88
CA VAL A 99 -0.50 -17.87 -1.86
C VAL A 99 0.22 -17.66 -0.53
N ASN A 100 1.51 -17.32 -0.56
CA ASN A 100 2.28 -16.97 0.63
C ASN A 100 1.97 -15.53 1.05
N ILE A 101 1.90 -15.29 2.36
CA ILE A 101 1.69 -13.95 2.92
C ILE A 101 2.90 -13.59 3.79
N GLU A 102 3.65 -12.60 3.34
CA GLU A 102 4.74 -11.96 4.09
C GLU A 102 4.25 -10.67 4.76
N PHE A 103 4.91 -10.28 5.84
CA PHE A 103 4.54 -9.14 6.66
C PHE A 103 5.73 -8.21 6.87
N GLY A 104 5.56 -6.95 6.49
CA GLY A 104 6.53 -5.90 6.77
C GLY A 104 6.59 -5.54 8.25
N VAL A 105 7.54 -4.66 8.56
CA VAL A 105 7.65 -3.98 9.86
C VAL A 105 7.44 -2.49 9.60
N THR A 106 6.47 -1.87 10.27
CA THR A 106 6.24 -0.42 10.17
C THR A 106 7.33 0.32 10.93
N SER A 107 8.13 1.16 10.25
CA SER A 107 9.26 1.82 10.91
C SER A 107 8.85 2.84 11.98
N SER A 108 7.58 3.26 11.98
CA SER A 108 7.03 4.20 12.96
C SER A 108 6.82 3.62 14.36
N ASP A 109 6.69 2.30 14.49
CA ASP A 109 6.50 1.61 15.77
C ASP A 109 7.40 0.37 15.96
N GLY A 110 8.06 -0.10 14.90
CA GLY A 110 8.91 -1.29 14.92
C GLY A 110 8.13 -2.61 14.99
N ILE A 111 6.83 -2.59 14.71
CA ILE A 111 5.93 -3.76 14.88
C ILE A 111 5.65 -4.41 13.52
N SER A 112 5.57 -5.75 13.52
CA SER A 112 5.19 -6.52 12.32
C SER A 112 3.73 -6.29 11.94
N ALA A 113 3.47 -6.21 10.63
CA ALA A 113 2.13 -6.06 10.07
C ALA A 113 1.21 -7.27 10.31
N ASN A 114 1.69 -8.40 10.84
CA ASN A 114 0.80 -9.49 11.26
C ASN A 114 0.12 -9.18 12.61
N GLN A 115 -0.86 -8.27 12.58
CA GLN A 115 -1.75 -7.96 13.70
C GLN A 115 -3.14 -8.55 13.47
N LYS A 116 -3.96 -8.53 14.52
CA LYS A 116 -5.32 -9.09 14.45
C LYS A 116 -6.26 -8.17 13.69
N ILE A 117 -6.69 -8.61 12.52
CA ILE A 117 -7.73 -7.95 11.71
C ILE A 117 -9.04 -8.73 11.77
N ALA A 118 -10.12 -8.08 11.35
CA ALA A 118 -11.45 -8.65 11.33
C ALA A 118 -11.53 -9.89 10.42
N THR A 119 -12.23 -10.95 10.86
CA THR A 119 -12.29 -12.22 10.12
C THR A 119 -12.81 -12.05 8.69
N HIS A 120 -13.84 -11.23 8.50
CA HIS A 120 -14.39 -10.91 7.18
C HIS A 120 -13.38 -10.21 6.23
N LEU A 121 -12.35 -9.53 6.73
CA LEU A 121 -11.29 -8.98 5.88
C LEU A 121 -10.31 -10.08 5.41
N ILE A 122 -10.07 -11.10 6.24
CA ILE A 122 -9.30 -12.30 5.86
C ILE A 122 -10.10 -13.12 4.82
N GLU A 123 -11.41 -13.26 5.01
CA GLU A 123 -12.33 -13.87 4.04
C GLU A 123 -12.32 -13.10 2.71
N GLY A 124 -12.39 -11.76 2.76
CA GLY A 124 -12.29 -10.89 1.58
C GLY A 124 -10.96 -11.01 0.84
N LEU A 125 -9.83 -11.04 1.55
CA LEU A 125 -8.51 -11.29 0.96
C LEU A 125 -8.45 -12.65 0.27
N LYS A 126 -8.98 -13.71 0.90
CA LYS A 126 -9.06 -15.03 0.28
C LYS A 126 -9.98 -15.05 -0.94
N PHE A 127 -11.13 -14.37 -0.87
CA PHE A 127 -12.05 -14.25 -2.00
C PHE A 127 -11.37 -13.55 -3.19
N ALA A 128 -10.77 -12.38 -2.96
CA ALA A 128 -10.15 -11.58 -4.00
C ALA A 128 -8.96 -12.31 -4.66
N LEU A 129 -8.14 -13.03 -3.87
CA LEU A 129 -7.08 -13.88 -4.42
C LEU A 129 -7.60 -15.03 -5.31
N ASN A 130 -8.79 -15.56 -5.04
CA ASN A 130 -9.41 -16.59 -5.87
C ASN A 130 -9.97 -16.05 -7.19
N GLU A 131 -10.49 -14.82 -7.21
CA GLU A 131 -11.02 -14.18 -8.43
C GLU A 131 -9.94 -13.47 -9.26
N ALA A 132 -8.85 -13.00 -8.66
CA ALA A 132 -7.70 -12.44 -9.37
C ALA A 132 -6.84 -13.54 -10.02
N ASN A 133 -6.55 -14.62 -9.27
CA ASN A 133 -6.30 -15.91 -9.92
C ASN A 133 -7.60 -16.43 -10.57
N ASN A 134 -7.58 -17.53 -11.31
CA ASN A 134 -8.47 -17.69 -12.48
C ASN A 134 -8.24 -16.61 -13.57
N ASN A 135 -8.61 -15.33 -13.37
CA ASN A 135 -8.56 -14.28 -14.40
C ASN A 135 -7.16 -14.01 -14.98
N LEU A 136 -6.12 -13.95 -14.13
CA LEU A 136 -4.73 -13.79 -14.55
C LEU A 136 -4.23 -14.98 -15.39
N ASN A 137 -3.27 -14.77 -16.29
CA ASN A 137 -2.61 -15.88 -16.98
C ASN A 137 -1.75 -16.71 -16.01
N ASP A 138 -1.37 -17.94 -16.40
CA ASP A 138 -0.56 -18.83 -15.57
C ASP A 138 0.81 -18.23 -15.17
N THR A 139 1.38 -17.37 -16.02
CA THR A 139 2.63 -16.64 -15.74
C THR A 139 2.46 -15.44 -14.81
N ASP A 140 1.24 -14.94 -14.67
CA ASP A 140 0.91 -13.73 -13.90
C ASP A 140 0.18 -14.06 -12.58
N LYS A 141 -0.04 -15.35 -12.24
CA LYS A 141 -0.74 -15.73 -11.01
C LYS A 141 -0.07 -15.10 -9.79
N ILE A 142 -0.90 -14.65 -8.85
CA ILE A 142 -0.44 -14.16 -7.55
C ILE A 142 -0.06 -15.38 -6.72
N THR A 143 1.22 -15.49 -6.38
CA THR A 143 1.81 -16.54 -5.52
C THR A 143 2.27 -16.00 -4.18
N ASP A 144 2.58 -14.71 -4.09
CA ASP A 144 3.08 -14.08 -2.86
C ASP A 144 2.50 -12.68 -2.71
N LEU A 145 2.08 -12.32 -1.50
CA LEU A 145 1.71 -10.95 -1.11
C LEU A 145 2.57 -10.47 0.05
N TYR A 146 2.89 -9.18 0.06
CA TYR A 146 3.57 -8.53 1.18
C TYR A 146 2.68 -7.44 1.78
N ILE A 147 2.22 -7.66 3.00
CA ILE A 147 1.36 -6.74 3.75
C ILE A 147 2.24 -5.80 4.57
N MET A 148 2.14 -4.49 4.33
CA MET A 148 2.97 -3.47 4.99
C MET A 148 2.34 -2.93 6.28
N ALA A 149 1.01 -2.84 6.35
CA ALA A 149 0.29 -2.37 7.53
C ALA A 149 -1.06 -3.07 7.70
N THR A 150 -1.50 -3.22 8.96
CA THR A 150 -2.84 -3.72 9.32
C THR A 150 -3.44 -2.85 10.43
N THR A 151 -3.11 -3.08 11.70
CA THR A 151 -3.50 -2.22 12.84
C THR A 151 -2.32 -1.51 13.51
N ASN A 152 -1.11 -1.85 13.08
CA ASN A 152 0.16 -1.22 13.41
C ASN A 152 0.41 -0.01 12.50
N GLY A 153 1.37 0.85 12.86
CA GLY A 153 1.67 2.08 12.13
C GLY A 153 0.97 3.33 12.67
N VAL A 154 1.28 4.49 12.09
CA VAL A 154 0.65 5.77 12.45
C VAL A 154 -0.66 5.93 11.69
N HIS A 155 -1.77 5.68 12.37
CA HIS A 155 -3.12 5.88 11.85
C HIS A 155 -3.95 6.77 12.79
N GLY A 156 -4.87 7.55 12.23
CA GLY A 156 -5.82 8.32 13.02
C GLY A 156 -6.79 7.40 13.77
N PRO A 157 -7.28 7.77 14.96
CA PRO A 157 -8.04 6.87 15.87
C PRO A 157 -9.35 6.32 15.29
N TYR A 158 -9.81 6.87 14.16
CA TYR A 158 -11.04 6.50 13.45
C TYR A 158 -10.77 5.97 12.03
N SER A 159 -9.53 5.60 11.72
CA SER A 159 -9.17 4.94 10.47
C SER A 159 -9.53 3.45 10.51
N ASN A 160 -9.81 2.87 9.35
CA ASN A 160 -10.10 1.44 9.24
C ASN A 160 -8.92 0.55 9.69
N HIS A 161 -7.68 1.03 9.62
CA HIS A 161 -6.52 0.36 10.24
C HIS A 161 -6.67 0.22 11.76
N SER A 162 -6.97 1.32 12.47
CA SER A 162 -7.18 1.30 13.92
C SER A 162 -8.38 0.44 14.32
N ASN A 163 -9.40 0.36 13.46
CA ASN A 163 -10.53 -0.56 13.64
C ASN A 163 -10.19 -2.04 13.36
N GLY A 164 -9.02 -2.35 12.78
CA GLY A 164 -8.69 -3.70 12.31
C GLY A 164 -9.57 -4.16 11.14
N THR A 165 -10.04 -3.21 10.34
CA THR A 165 -10.86 -3.43 9.15
C THR A 165 -10.16 -2.96 7.88
N ALA A 166 -8.84 -2.70 7.92
CA ALA A 166 -8.03 -2.44 6.73
C ALA A 166 -6.69 -3.20 6.70
N ILE A 167 -6.16 -3.39 5.50
CA ILE A 167 -4.81 -3.86 5.18
C ILE A 167 -4.19 -3.01 4.06
N ASP A 168 -2.88 -2.80 4.11
CA ASP A 168 -2.10 -2.25 3.00
C ASP A 168 -1.18 -3.32 2.41
N ILE A 169 -1.35 -3.62 1.13
CA ILE A 169 -0.55 -4.59 0.36
C ILE A 169 0.42 -3.80 -0.52
N SER A 170 1.73 -3.93 -0.31
CA SER A 170 2.75 -3.14 -1.05
C SER A 170 3.55 -3.92 -2.08
N ARG A 171 3.45 -5.27 -2.09
CA ARG A 171 4.13 -6.11 -3.07
C ARG A 171 3.26 -7.28 -3.51
N ILE A 172 3.41 -7.67 -4.77
CA ILE A 172 2.88 -8.91 -5.35
C ILE A 172 4.07 -9.67 -5.95
N ASN A 173 4.17 -10.98 -5.71
CA ASN A 173 5.24 -11.86 -6.22
C ASN A 173 6.65 -11.27 -5.99
N ASN A 174 6.88 -10.72 -4.80
CA ASN A 174 8.11 -10.01 -4.38
C ASN A 174 8.44 -8.70 -5.13
N VAL A 175 7.62 -8.25 -6.08
CA VAL A 175 7.77 -6.96 -6.77
C VAL A 175 7.03 -5.86 -6.01
N LYS A 176 7.73 -4.79 -5.63
CA LYS A 176 7.13 -3.60 -5.00
C LYS A 176 6.20 -2.93 -5.99
N MET A 177 4.94 -2.63 -5.61
CA MET A 177 3.94 -2.08 -6.53
C MET A 177 4.40 -0.74 -7.13
N ALA A 178 5.01 0.13 -6.32
CA ALA A 178 5.62 1.39 -6.76
C ALA A 178 6.67 1.25 -7.87
N LEU A 179 7.25 0.05 -8.04
CA LEU A 179 8.27 -0.25 -9.04
C LEU A 179 7.76 -1.20 -10.15
N SER A 180 6.56 -1.76 -10.00
CA SER A 180 6.04 -2.80 -10.89
C SER A 180 5.69 -2.25 -12.27
N GLU A 181 6.16 -2.93 -13.31
CA GLU A 181 5.64 -2.78 -14.67
C GLU A 181 4.45 -3.70 -14.94
N ASN A 182 4.23 -4.73 -14.10
CA ASN A 182 3.09 -5.64 -14.24
C ASN A 182 1.85 -5.05 -13.54
N VAL A 183 1.05 -4.33 -14.32
CA VAL A 183 -0.22 -3.75 -13.88
C VAL A 183 -1.35 -4.77 -13.78
N SER A 184 -1.25 -5.93 -14.44
CA SER A 184 -2.36 -6.91 -14.51
C SER A 184 -2.68 -7.52 -13.15
N GLN A 185 -1.66 -7.88 -12.37
CA GLN A 185 -1.84 -8.45 -11.02
C GLN A 185 -2.49 -7.44 -10.07
N ILE A 186 -2.12 -6.16 -10.19
CA ILE A 186 -2.68 -5.06 -9.42
C ILE A 186 -4.13 -4.83 -9.84
N SER A 187 -4.42 -4.74 -11.15
CA SER A 187 -5.77 -4.49 -11.64
C SER A 187 -6.73 -5.63 -11.33
N GLU A 188 -6.32 -6.89 -11.50
CA GLU A 188 -7.18 -8.04 -11.20
C GLU A 188 -7.40 -8.20 -9.69
N LEU A 189 -6.40 -7.95 -8.84
CA LEU A 189 -6.60 -7.97 -7.39
C LEU A 189 -7.55 -6.85 -6.94
N GLN A 190 -7.41 -5.64 -7.48
CA GLN A 190 -8.35 -4.54 -7.19
C GLN A 190 -9.76 -4.84 -7.74
N ASN A 191 -9.91 -5.30 -8.98
CA ASN A 191 -11.20 -5.71 -9.57
C ASN A 191 -11.90 -6.77 -8.69
N ALA A 192 -11.16 -7.77 -8.22
CA ALA A 192 -11.66 -8.86 -7.39
C ALA A 192 -12.11 -8.39 -5.99
N PHE A 193 -11.45 -7.39 -5.40
CA PHE A 193 -11.90 -6.81 -4.13
C PHE A 193 -13.23 -6.06 -4.24
N ASP A 194 -13.52 -5.40 -5.37
CA ASP A 194 -14.81 -4.71 -5.59
C ASP A 194 -15.99 -5.69 -5.65
N ASN A 195 -15.76 -6.97 -5.97
CA ASN A 195 -16.79 -8.01 -5.97
C ASN A 195 -17.09 -8.58 -4.56
N TYR A 196 -16.28 -8.25 -3.54
CA TYR A 196 -16.48 -8.79 -2.19
C TYR A 196 -17.61 -8.07 -1.43
N GLU A 197 -18.55 -8.82 -0.84
CA GLU A 197 -19.80 -8.28 -0.28
C GLU A 197 -19.64 -7.21 0.82
N PHE A 198 -18.51 -7.21 1.53
CA PHE A 198 -18.22 -6.26 2.61
C PHE A 198 -17.14 -5.23 2.23
N ILE A 199 -16.76 -5.09 0.96
CA ILE A 199 -15.78 -4.07 0.54
C ILE A 199 -16.24 -2.66 0.96
N ARG A 200 -15.32 -1.83 1.45
CA ARG A 200 -15.58 -0.46 1.88
C ARG A 200 -14.67 0.50 1.12
N GLU A 201 -13.37 0.29 1.16
CA GLU A 201 -12.39 1.07 0.41
C GLU A 201 -11.48 0.15 -0.39
N ASN A 202 -11.18 0.55 -1.62
CA ASN A 202 -10.27 -0.13 -2.51
C ASN A 202 -9.45 0.95 -3.24
N PHE A 203 -8.36 1.37 -2.61
CA PHE A 203 -7.51 2.46 -3.06
C PHE A 203 -6.14 1.91 -3.46
N GLY A 204 -5.79 2.02 -4.73
CA GLY A 204 -4.52 1.52 -5.22
C GLY A 204 -4.10 2.15 -6.54
N PRO A 205 -3.05 1.59 -7.18
CA PRO A 205 -2.48 2.18 -8.38
C PRO A 205 -3.41 2.11 -9.60
N TYR A 206 -4.32 1.13 -9.66
CA TYR A 206 -5.23 0.95 -10.79
C TYR A 206 -6.49 1.84 -10.65
N PHE A 207 -7.11 1.87 -9.47
CA PHE A 207 -8.23 2.77 -9.17
C PHE A 207 -8.39 3.09 -7.69
N LYS A 208 -9.31 4.01 -7.39
CA LYS A 208 -9.68 4.45 -6.03
C LYS A 208 -11.20 4.46 -5.86
N HIS A 209 -11.74 3.32 -5.47
CA HIS A 209 -13.17 3.14 -5.28
C HIS A 209 -13.53 3.10 -3.80
N LYS A 210 -14.67 3.70 -3.44
CA LYS A 210 -15.24 3.64 -2.08
C LYS A 210 -16.71 3.23 -2.18
N TYR A 211 -17.06 2.11 -1.56
CA TYR A 211 -18.44 1.65 -1.41
C TYR A 211 -19.04 2.14 -0.09
N SER A 212 -20.34 2.39 -0.09
CA SER A 212 -21.10 2.89 1.05
C SER A 212 -22.31 1.98 1.26
N ILE A 213 -22.23 1.10 2.26
CA ILE A 213 -23.26 0.10 2.56
C ILE A 213 -24.55 0.74 3.09
N GLU A 214 -24.43 1.88 3.77
CA GLU A 214 -25.52 2.68 4.36
C GLU A 214 -26.57 3.12 3.33
N ASN A 215 -26.14 3.31 2.08
CA ASN A 215 -26.98 3.79 0.98
C ASN A 215 -26.85 2.93 -0.29
N ASN A 216 -26.08 1.84 -0.24
CA ASN A 216 -25.80 0.95 -1.38
C ASN A 216 -25.30 1.73 -2.62
N THR A 217 -24.24 2.53 -2.46
CA THR A 217 -23.65 3.30 -3.56
C THR A 217 -22.13 3.17 -3.66
N TRP A 218 -21.65 3.17 -4.90
CA TRP A 218 -20.24 3.24 -5.24
C TRP A 218 -19.83 4.67 -5.61
N ASN A 219 -18.68 5.10 -5.08
CA ASN A 219 -17.92 6.22 -5.60
C ASN A 219 -16.68 5.67 -6.32
N TYR A 220 -16.77 5.55 -7.64
CA TYR A 220 -15.69 5.05 -8.50
C TYR A 220 -14.56 6.07 -8.76
N ASN A 221 -14.63 7.28 -8.20
CA ASN A 221 -13.60 8.31 -8.34
C ASN A 221 -13.39 9.00 -6.98
N HIS A 222 -13.10 8.21 -5.94
CA HIS A 222 -12.96 8.76 -4.60
C HIS A 222 -11.71 9.66 -4.50
N PRO A 223 -11.84 10.95 -4.11
CA PRO A 223 -10.76 11.92 -4.20
C PRO A 223 -9.76 11.80 -3.03
N VAL A 224 -9.10 10.65 -2.93
CA VAL A 224 -8.05 10.36 -1.93
C VAL A 224 -6.65 10.45 -2.56
N GLY A 225 -5.72 11.12 -1.85
CA GLY A 225 -4.32 11.24 -2.26
C GLY A 225 -3.53 9.93 -2.17
N GLY A 226 -2.28 9.90 -2.64
CA GLY A 226 -1.37 8.77 -2.49
C GLY A 226 -1.85 7.46 -3.11
N HIS A 227 -1.55 6.30 -2.48
CA HIS A 227 -1.95 4.95 -2.92
C HIS A 227 -1.49 4.57 -4.34
N SER A 228 -0.39 5.12 -4.84
CA SER A 228 0.21 4.67 -6.12
C SER A 228 1.27 3.59 -5.94
N ASP A 229 1.57 3.27 -4.69
CA ASP A 229 2.69 2.45 -4.22
C ASP A 229 2.24 1.21 -3.43
N HIS A 230 0.94 1.12 -3.11
CA HIS A 230 0.29 0.01 -2.40
C HIS A 230 -1.22 -0.02 -2.73
N ILE A 231 -1.86 -1.15 -2.49
CA ILE A 231 -3.32 -1.27 -2.42
C ILE A 231 -3.75 -1.23 -0.95
N HIS A 232 -4.52 -0.22 -0.58
CA HIS A 232 -5.28 -0.15 0.67
C HIS A 232 -6.67 -0.76 0.46
N ILE A 233 -6.98 -1.80 1.22
CA ILE A 233 -8.31 -2.43 1.26
C ILE A 233 -8.91 -2.22 2.65
N SER A 234 -10.18 -1.81 2.71
CA SER A 234 -10.96 -1.89 3.95
C SER A 234 -12.31 -2.57 3.75
N THR A 235 -12.86 -3.18 4.81
CA THR A 235 -14.18 -3.84 4.81
C THR A 235 -15.10 -3.32 5.92
N ARG A 236 -16.42 -3.47 5.71
CA ARG A 236 -17.46 -3.04 6.65
C ARG A 236 -18.65 -4.00 6.63
N LYS A 237 -19.10 -4.41 7.82
CA LYS A 237 -20.22 -5.33 8.07
C LYS A 237 -21.13 -4.81 9.18
#